data_AF-A0A929GP80-F1
#
_entry.id   AF-A0A929GP80-F1
#
_cell.length_a   1.000
_cell.length_b   1.000
_cell.length_c   1.000
_cell.angle_alpha   90.00
_cell.angle_beta   90.00
_cell.angle_gamma   90.00
#
_symmetry.space_group_name_H-M   'P 1'
#
loop_
_entity.id
_entity.type
_entity.pdbx_description
1 polymer ?
#
loop_
_entity_poly.entity_id
_entity_poly.type
_entity_poly.pdbx_seq_one_letter_code
_entity_poly.pdbx_strand_id
1 'polypeptide(L)'
;ATVSASMGLECIVYMGEIDIARQAPNVARMKMLGAKVVPALSGSRTLKDATNEAIRDWINNPVDTHYIIGSVVGPHPYPDMVARFQAIVSEEIQWQLKEHEGKTNPDYVIACVGGGSNAAGAYYHFLDDENVKLIAVEAAGLGVDSGESAATSVLGKEGIIHGSKTLLMQTNDGQITEPYSISAGLDYPGVGPMHAHLYKSGRAEFISITDDEAMKAGLELCQLEGIIPAIESSHALAIFEQKTFKPDDIIVVSLSGRGDKDLNTYIDYFSL
;
A
#
# COMPACT_ATOMS: atom_id res chain seq x y z
N ALA A 1 -6.73 13.78 9.09
CA ALA A 1 -7.28 15.11 8.74
C ALA A 1 -8.80 15.07 8.58
N THR A 2 -9.35 14.47 7.52
CA THR A 2 -10.81 14.51 7.24
C THR A 2 -11.68 13.99 8.39
N VAL A 3 -11.37 12.79 8.90
CA VAL A 3 -12.10 12.20 10.04
C VAL A 3 -11.99 13.08 11.28
N SER A 4 -10.78 13.57 11.60
CA SER A 4 -10.55 14.45 12.75
C SER A 4 -11.36 15.75 12.65
N ALA A 5 -11.39 16.39 11.49
CA ALA A 5 -12.20 17.58 11.25
C ALA A 5 -13.70 17.31 11.44
N SER A 6 -14.19 16.19 10.90
CA SER A 6 -15.60 15.76 11.07
C SER A 6 -15.97 15.51 12.53
N MET A 7 -15.03 14.97 13.32
CA MET A 7 -15.22 14.64 14.73
C MET A 7 -14.84 15.78 15.69
N GLY A 8 -14.40 16.94 15.19
CA GLY A 8 -13.94 18.05 16.03
C GLY A 8 -12.67 17.75 16.84
N LEU A 9 -11.80 16.87 16.33
CA LEU A 9 -10.54 16.47 16.97
C LEU A 9 -9.35 17.22 16.37
N GLU A 10 -8.37 17.56 17.21
CA GLU A 10 -7.07 18.03 16.74
C GLU A 10 -6.36 16.92 15.94
N CYS A 11 -5.65 17.31 14.88
CA CYS A 11 -4.95 16.37 14.01
C CYS A 11 -3.55 16.88 13.70
N ILE A 12 -2.57 16.06 14.07
CA ILE A 12 -1.16 16.22 13.70
C ILE A 12 -0.82 15.10 12.72
N VAL A 13 -0.23 15.46 11.58
CA VAL A 13 0.25 14.51 10.57
C VAL A 13 1.75 14.70 10.41
N TYR A 14 2.51 13.65 10.71
CA TYR A 14 3.93 13.57 10.39
C TYR A 14 4.10 13.09 8.96
N MET A 15 4.96 13.75 8.19
CA MET A 15 5.20 13.42 6.79
C MET A 15 6.67 13.68 6.44
N GLY A 16 7.27 12.81 5.62
CA GLY A 16 8.64 13.00 5.15
C GLY A 16 8.81 14.34 4.43
N GLU A 17 9.92 15.04 4.64
CA GLU A 17 10.17 16.32 3.95
C GLU A 17 10.14 16.17 2.41
N ILE A 18 10.68 15.06 1.89
CA ILE A 18 10.66 14.77 0.45
C ILE A 18 9.22 14.53 -0.03
N ASP A 19 8.43 13.80 0.76
CA ASP A 19 7.04 13.49 0.43
C ASP A 19 6.15 14.74 0.48
N ILE A 20 6.42 15.68 1.38
CA ILE A 20 5.70 16.96 1.45
C ILE A 20 5.82 17.72 0.12
N ALA A 21 6.98 17.68 -0.52
CA ALA A 21 7.19 18.31 -1.82
C ALA A 21 6.49 17.53 -2.96
N ARG A 22 6.67 16.20 -3.00
CA ARG A 22 6.09 15.34 -4.05
C ARG A 22 4.56 15.29 -4.01
N GLN A 23 3.98 15.33 -2.82
CA GLN A 23 2.54 15.19 -2.57
C GLN A 23 1.90 16.51 -2.10
N ALA A 24 2.40 17.65 -2.62
CA ALA A 24 1.94 18.99 -2.26
C ALA A 24 0.41 19.19 -2.30
N PRO A 25 -0.35 18.64 -3.28
CA PRO A 25 -1.82 18.73 -3.26
C PRO A 25 -2.45 18.11 -2.01
N ASN A 26 -1.92 16.98 -1.51
CA ASN A 26 -2.44 16.34 -0.31
C ASN A 26 -2.07 17.12 0.95
N VAL A 27 -0.88 17.72 1.01
CA VAL A 27 -0.48 18.61 2.11
C VAL A 27 -1.41 19.83 2.19
N ALA A 28 -1.73 20.44 1.05
CA ALA A 28 -2.68 21.55 0.99
C ALA A 28 -4.07 21.14 1.50
N ARG A 29 -4.60 20.00 1.05
CA ARG A 29 -5.87 19.45 1.53
C ARG A 29 -5.89 19.23 3.04
N MET A 30 -4.81 18.66 3.61
CA MET A 30 -4.71 18.44 5.06
C MET A 30 -4.74 19.76 5.83
N LYS A 31 -4.02 20.79 5.38
CA LYS A 31 -4.03 22.13 5.99
C LYS A 31 -5.39 22.81 5.87
N MET A 32 -6.07 22.68 4.74
CA MET A 32 -7.46 23.17 4.55
C MET A 32 -8.44 22.51 5.53
N LEU A 33 -8.20 21.26 5.91
CA LEU A 33 -8.97 20.52 6.91
C LEU A 33 -8.56 20.82 8.36
N GLY A 34 -7.66 21.78 8.58
CA GLY A 34 -7.22 22.18 9.91
C GLY A 34 -6.16 21.27 10.55
N ALA A 35 -5.60 20.31 9.81
CA ALA A 35 -4.53 19.47 10.34
C ALA A 35 -3.18 20.19 10.32
N LYS A 36 -2.39 19.99 11.38
CA LYS A 36 -0.99 20.42 11.45
C LYS A 36 -0.13 19.38 10.74
N VAL A 37 0.61 19.80 9.71
CA VAL A 37 1.57 18.93 9.01
C VAL A 37 2.97 19.22 9.52
N VAL A 38 3.65 18.20 10.06
CA VAL A 38 4.98 18.29 10.66
C VAL A 38 5.98 17.52 9.79
N PRO A 39 7.03 18.17 9.27
CA PRO A 39 8.03 17.50 8.46
C PRO A 39 8.93 16.59 9.32
N ALA A 40 9.14 15.35 8.89
CA ALA A 40 10.20 14.50 9.40
C ALA A 40 11.52 14.88 8.71
N LEU A 41 12.45 15.41 9.50
CA LEU A 41 13.75 15.92 9.03
C LEU A 41 14.91 14.94 9.28
N SER A 42 14.64 13.88 10.05
CA SER A 42 15.56 12.80 10.38
C SER A 42 15.67 11.80 9.21
N GLY A 43 16.78 11.06 9.16
CA GLY A 43 16.95 9.93 8.25
C GLY A 43 16.87 10.28 6.75
N SER A 44 16.16 9.44 6.00
CA SER A 44 15.88 9.58 4.57
C SER A 44 14.78 10.60 4.28
N ARG A 45 14.05 11.06 5.31
CA ARG A 45 12.99 12.07 5.21
C ARG A 45 11.82 11.61 4.34
N THR A 46 11.50 10.33 4.43
CA THR A 46 10.37 9.65 3.76
C THR A 46 9.38 9.05 4.79
N LEU A 47 8.47 8.19 4.34
CA LEU A 47 7.43 7.53 5.14
C LEU A 47 7.96 6.82 6.40
N LYS A 48 9.13 6.17 6.31
CA LYS A 48 9.75 5.48 7.46
C LYS A 48 10.06 6.46 8.60
N ASP A 49 10.66 7.61 8.28
CA ASP A 49 11.01 8.61 9.30
C ASP A 49 9.77 9.32 9.84
N ALA A 50 8.77 9.59 9.00
CA ALA A 50 7.47 10.09 9.45
C ALA A 50 6.80 9.15 10.48
N THR A 51 6.91 7.84 10.26
CA THR A 51 6.42 6.82 11.20
C THR A 51 7.19 6.86 12.52
N ASN A 52 8.51 7.00 12.47
CA ASN A 52 9.34 7.13 13.67
C ASN A 52 8.95 8.36 14.50
N GLU A 53 8.77 9.52 13.87
CA GLU A 53 8.35 10.75 14.56
C GLU A 53 6.94 10.63 15.15
N ALA A 54 5.99 10.02 14.42
CA ALA A 54 4.64 9.80 14.93
C ALA A 54 4.60 8.87 16.15
N ILE A 55 5.38 7.77 16.15
CA ILE A 55 5.49 6.87 17.30
C ILE A 55 6.14 7.59 18.49
N ARG A 56 7.18 8.41 18.25
CA ARG A 56 7.82 9.22 19.31
C ARG A 56 6.84 10.22 19.92
N ASP A 57 6.02 10.89 19.10
CA ASP A 57 4.99 11.79 19.59
C ASP A 57 3.99 11.04 20.47
N TRP A 58 3.49 9.91 19.99
CA TRP A 58 2.53 9.09 20.73
C TRP A 58 3.07 8.60 22.08
N ILE A 59 4.35 8.23 22.16
CA ILE A 59 5.01 7.85 23.43
C ILE A 59 5.04 9.02 24.42
N ASN A 60 5.22 10.25 23.94
CA ASN A 60 5.28 11.43 24.78
C ASN A 60 3.88 11.96 25.18
N ASN A 61 2.85 11.65 24.39
CA ASN A 61 1.48 12.13 24.61
C ASN A 61 0.43 10.98 24.69
N PRO A 62 0.61 9.96 25.57
CA PRO A 62 -0.20 8.75 25.51
C PRO A 62 -1.62 8.88 26.10
N VAL A 63 -1.93 10.00 26.78
CA VAL A 63 -3.19 10.17 27.54
C VAL A 63 -4.31 10.74 26.68
N ASP A 64 -3.99 11.71 25.84
CA ASP A 64 -4.93 12.48 25.01
C ASP A 64 -4.76 12.23 23.51
N THR A 65 -3.74 11.48 23.10
CA THR A 65 -3.45 11.19 21.70
C THR A 65 -3.72 9.73 21.35
N HIS A 66 -4.53 9.54 20.31
CA HIS A 66 -4.66 8.25 19.62
C HIS A 66 -3.83 8.24 18.34
N TYR A 67 -2.87 7.31 18.26
CA TYR A 67 -2.08 7.12 17.05
C TYR A 67 -2.88 6.36 15.98
N ILE A 68 -3.22 7.04 14.89
CA ILE A 68 -3.88 6.44 13.73
C ILE A 68 -2.81 5.95 12.76
N ILE A 69 -2.50 4.66 12.80
CA ILE A 69 -1.61 4.04 11.82
C ILE A 69 -2.35 3.80 10.50
N GLY A 70 -1.69 4.10 9.38
CA GLY A 70 -2.32 4.11 8.05
C GLY A 70 -2.36 2.76 7.33
N SER A 71 -1.86 1.67 7.93
CA SER A 71 -1.79 0.37 7.26
C SER A 71 -1.82 -0.81 8.24
N VAL A 72 -1.81 -2.04 7.71
CA VAL A 72 -1.78 -3.30 8.51
C VAL A 72 -0.38 -3.64 9.02
N VAL A 73 0.37 -2.60 9.41
CA VAL A 73 1.73 -2.69 9.96
C VAL A 73 1.68 -2.32 11.45
N GLY A 74 2.84 -2.36 12.11
CA GLY A 74 2.96 -1.93 13.50
C GLY A 74 2.56 -2.99 14.54
N PRO A 75 2.61 -2.66 15.84
CA PRO A 75 2.37 -3.64 16.90
C PRO A 75 0.89 -4.07 16.95
N HIS A 76 0.62 -5.23 17.53
CA HIS A 76 -0.74 -5.58 17.93
C HIS A 76 -1.31 -4.48 18.85
N PRO A 77 -2.57 -4.02 18.67
CA PRO A 77 -3.63 -4.60 17.83
C PRO A 77 -3.74 -4.06 16.41
N TYR A 78 -2.84 -3.17 15.97
CA TYR A 78 -3.06 -2.41 14.73
C TYR A 78 -3.21 -3.25 13.46
N PRO A 79 -2.37 -4.25 13.15
CA PRO A 79 -2.56 -5.06 11.94
C PRO A 79 -3.93 -5.73 11.86
N ASP A 80 -4.38 -6.34 12.96
CA ASP A 80 -5.69 -7.01 13.05
C ASP A 80 -6.84 -6.00 12.97
N MET A 81 -6.74 -4.89 13.72
CA MET A 81 -7.76 -3.84 13.72
C MET A 81 -7.93 -3.20 12.34
N VAL A 82 -6.83 -2.82 11.67
CA VAL A 82 -6.87 -2.21 10.34
C VAL A 82 -7.39 -3.21 9.30
N ALA A 83 -6.98 -4.48 9.36
CA ALA A 83 -7.50 -5.51 8.45
C ALA A 83 -9.03 -5.67 8.60
N ARG A 84 -9.55 -5.68 9.83
CA ARG A 84 -11.00 -5.74 10.09
C ARG A 84 -11.74 -4.51 9.59
N PHE A 85 -11.20 -3.30 9.75
CA PHE A 85 -11.83 -2.09 9.22
C PHE A 85 -11.83 -2.06 7.69
N GLN A 86 -10.85 -2.71 7.04
CA GLN A 86 -10.77 -2.83 5.59
C GLN A 86 -11.55 -4.03 5.03
N ALA A 87 -11.97 -4.99 5.87
CA ALA A 87 -12.62 -6.24 5.46
C ALA A 87 -13.91 -6.03 4.65
N ILE A 88 -14.58 -4.89 4.86
CA ILE A 88 -15.76 -4.48 4.09
C ILE A 88 -15.53 -4.53 2.58
N VAL A 89 -14.30 -4.31 2.11
CA VAL A 89 -13.95 -4.43 0.69
C VAL A 89 -14.21 -5.84 0.18
N SER A 90 -13.70 -6.88 0.85
CA SER A 90 -13.97 -8.26 0.46
C SER A 90 -15.43 -8.68 0.65
N GLU A 91 -16.14 -8.11 1.63
CA GLU A 91 -17.56 -8.36 1.84
C GLU A 91 -18.39 -7.83 0.65
N GLU A 92 -18.11 -6.60 0.22
CA GLU A 92 -18.72 -5.99 -0.95
C GLU A 92 -18.37 -6.73 -2.25
N ILE A 93 -17.13 -7.24 -2.39
CA ILE A 93 -16.74 -8.10 -3.51
C ILE A 93 -17.64 -9.33 -3.58
N GLN A 94 -17.89 -10.03 -2.46
CA GLN A 94 -18.76 -11.21 -2.46
C GLN A 94 -20.19 -10.88 -2.88
N TRP A 95 -20.72 -9.74 -2.44
CA TRP A 95 -22.06 -9.29 -2.82
C TRP A 95 -22.15 -8.95 -4.31
N GLN A 96 -21.19 -8.19 -4.82
CA GLN A 96 -21.14 -7.77 -6.21
C GLN A 96 -20.93 -8.96 -7.15
N LEU A 97 -20.04 -9.89 -6.80
CA LEU A 97 -19.88 -11.13 -7.57
C LEU A 97 -21.15 -11.95 -7.58
N LYS A 98 -21.89 -12.01 -6.46
CA LYS A 98 -23.16 -12.76 -6.43
C LYS A 98 -24.20 -12.14 -7.37
N GLU A 99 -24.24 -10.82 -7.44
CA GLU A 99 -25.13 -10.05 -8.31
C GLU A 99 -24.77 -10.20 -9.80
N HIS A 100 -23.49 -10.07 -10.15
CA HIS A 100 -23.04 -10.02 -11.54
C HIS A 100 -22.69 -11.39 -12.14
N GLU A 101 -22.12 -12.28 -11.34
CA GLU A 101 -21.57 -13.58 -11.78
C GLU A 101 -22.31 -14.79 -11.20
N GLY A 102 -23.28 -14.56 -10.30
CA GLY A 102 -24.07 -15.61 -9.66
C GLY A 102 -23.31 -16.46 -8.62
N LYS A 103 -22.04 -16.14 -8.35
CA LYS A 103 -21.13 -16.81 -7.40
C LYS A 103 -20.55 -15.77 -6.43
N THR A 104 -20.13 -16.17 -5.23
CA THR A 104 -19.55 -15.23 -4.25
C THR A 104 -18.03 -15.14 -4.29
N ASN A 105 -17.36 -16.07 -4.98
CA ASN A 105 -15.91 -16.21 -4.92
C ASN A 105 -15.34 -16.04 -6.34
N PRO A 106 -14.32 -15.18 -6.51
CA PRO A 106 -13.58 -15.07 -7.78
C PRO A 106 -12.52 -16.16 -7.86
N ASP A 107 -11.93 -16.35 -9.04
CA ASP A 107 -10.76 -17.21 -9.20
C ASP A 107 -9.50 -16.52 -8.65
N TYR A 108 -9.40 -15.19 -8.82
CA TYR A 108 -8.28 -14.37 -8.35
C TYR A 108 -8.74 -13.09 -7.64
N VAL A 109 -8.03 -12.73 -6.57
CA VAL A 109 -8.06 -11.38 -5.99
C VAL A 109 -6.64 -10.80 -6.01
N ILE A 110 -6.48 -9.65 -6.63
CA ILE A 110 -5.19 -9.01 -6.91
C ILE A 110 -5.17 -7.64 -6.25
N ALA A 111 -4.11 -7.33 -5.51
CA ALA A 111 -3.95 -6.03 -4.88
C ALA A 111 -2.48 -5.65 -4.70
N CYS A 112 -2.19 -4.35 -4.79
CA CYS A 112 -0.85 -3.83 -4.54
C CYS A 112 -0.54 -3.82 -3.04
N VAL A 113 0.72 -4.05 -2.68
CA VAL A 113 1.20 -4.18 -1.31
C VAL A 113 2.40 -3.27 -1.07
N GLY A 114 2.16 -2.19 -0.33
CA GLY A 114 3.17 -1.48 0.44
C GLY A 114 3.12 -1.98 1.89
N GLY A 115 2.49 -1.22 2.78
CA GLY A 115 2.11 -1.73 4.11
C GLY A 115 1.02 -2.83 4.06
N GLY A 116 0.16 -2.79 3.04
CA GLY A 116 -0.74 -3.89 2.66
C GLY A 116 -2.20 -3.79 3.12
N SER A 117 -2.69 -2.63 3.59
CA SER A 117 -4.06 -2.51 4.12
C SER A 117 -5.17 -2.76 3.09
N ASN A 118 -5.04 -2.21 1.87
CA ASN A 118 -6.01 -2.44 0.80
C ASN A 118 -6.08 -3.93 0.42
N ALA A 119 -4.92 -4.57 0.27
CA ALA A 119 -4.82 -6.00 -0.01
C ALA A 119 -5.41 -6.84 1.14
N ALA A 120 -5.14 -6.46 2.39
CA ALA A 120 -5.72 -7.17 3.53
C ALA A 120 -7.25 -7.09 3.54
N GLY A 121 -7.82 -5.92 3.23
CA GLY A 121 -9.25 -5.75 3.10
C GLY A 121 -9.86 -6.56 1.96
N ALA A 122 -9.20 -6.57 0.79
CA ALA A 122 -9.64 -7.31 -0.38
C ALA A 122 -9.55 -8.84 -0.20
N TYR A 123 -8.60 -9.32 0.62
CA TYR A 123 -8.38 -10.75 0.85
C TYR A 123 -9.19 -11.30 2.02
N TYR A 124 -9.64 -10.46 2.96
CA TYR A 124 -10.05 -10.85 4.31
C TYR A 124 -11.01 -12.06 4.34
N HIS A 125 -12.12 -12.01 3.60
CA HIS A 125 -13.11 -13.10 3.55
C HIS A 125 -12.71 -14.29 2.66
N PHE A 126 -11.59 -14.21 1.95
CA PHE A 126 -11.06 -15.26 1.08
C PHE A 126 -9.82 -15.94 1.66
N LEU A 127 -9.26 -15.47 2.79
CA LEU A 127 -8.01 -15.97 3.37
C LEU A 127 -8.01 -17.50 3.59
N ASP A 128 -9.12 -18.06 4.05
CA ASP A 128 -9.26 -19.50 4.33
C ASP A 128 -9.80 -20.32 3.13
N ASP A 129 -10.17 -19.68 2.03
CA ASP A 129 -10.66 -20.38 0.82
C ASP A 129 -9.54 -20.56 -0.22
N GLU A 130 -8.91 -21.74 -0.22
CA GLU A 130 -7.81 -22.08 -1.13
C GLU A 130 -8.20 -22.13 -2.62
N ASN A 131 -9.51 -22.12 -2.94
CA ASN A 131 -9.96 -22.02 -4.32
C ASN A 131 -9.74 -20.61 -4.88
N VAL A 132 -9.77 -19.58 -4.03
CA VAL A 132 -9.50 -18.20 -4.41
C VAL A 132 -7.99 -17.93 -4.35
N LYS A 133 -7.38 -17.62 -5.49
CA LYS A 133 -5.97 -17.29 -5.58
C LYS A 133 -5.74 -15.82 -5.23
N LEU A 134 -4.82 -15.57 -4.31
CA LEU A 134 -4.49 -14.23 -3.84
C LEU A 134 -3.15 -13.83 -4.46
N ILE A 135 -3.09 -12.66 -5.09
CA ILE A 135 -1.86 -12.14 -5.69
C ILE A 135 -1.53 -10.75 -5.12
N ALA A 136 -0.49 -10.72 -4.29
CA ALA A 136 0.10 -9.51 -3.76
C ALA A 136 1.12 -8.93 -4.74
N VAL A 137 0.94 -7.67 -5.13
CA VAL A 137 1.85 -6.99 -6.06
C VAL A 137 2.69 -5.94 -5.35
N GLU A 138 4.00 -6.15 -5.30
CA GLU A 138 4.95 -5.23 -4.68
C GLU A 138 5.66 -4.35 -5.72
N ALA A 139 6.18 -3.20 -5.28
CA ALA A 139 6.94 -2.30 -6.15
C ALA A 139 8.38 -2.77 -6.30
N ALA A 140 8.78 -3.11 -7.51
CA ALA A 140 10.16 -3.44 -7.85
C ALA A 140 11.02 -2.18 -8.08
N GLY A 141 10.44 -0.97 -8.13
CA GLY A 141 11.17 0.27 -8.39
C GLY A 141 11.82 0.25 -9.77
N LEU A 142 13.13 0.51 -9.84
CA LEU A 142 13.91 0.38 -11.07
C LEU A 142 14.32 -1.07 -11.39
N GLY A 143 13.82 -2.04 -10.61
CA GLY A 143 14.10 -3.46 -10.71
C GLY A 143 14.73 -4.02 -9.44
N VAL A 144 14.48 -5.29 -9.14
CA VAL A 144 14.92 -5.93 -7.87
C VAL A 144 16.44 -5.97 -7.71
N ASP A 145 17.20 -6.01 -8.81
CA ASP A 145 18.67 -6.05 -8.80
C ASP A 145 19.32 -4.65 -8.91
N SER A 146 18.53 -3.58 -9.03
CA SER A 146 19.03 -2.22 -9.26
C SER A 146 19.63 -1.57 -7.99
N GLY A 147 19.23 -2.06 -6.81
CA GLY A 147 19.45 -1.38 -5.54
C GLY A 147 18.39 -0.33 -5.19
N GLU A 148 17.48 -0.02 -6.12
CA GLU A 148 16.37 0.91 -5.95
C GLU A 148 15.04 0.16 -6.14
N SER A 149 14.55 -0.45 -5.06
CA SER A 149 13.37 -1.31 -5.06
C SER A 149 12.65 -1.29 -3.70
N ALA A 150 11.38 -1.68 -3.67
CA ALA A 150 10.60 -1.90 -2.46
C ALA A 150 9.99 -3.33 -2.40
N ALA A 151 10.53 -4.25 -3.21
CA ALA A 151 10.07 -5.64 -3.32
C ALA A 151 10.47 -6.48 -2.09
N THR A 152 9.77 -6.27 -0.98
CA THR A 152 10.05 -6.87 0.33
C THR A 152 10.00 -8.40 0.30
N SER A 153 9.17 -9.03 -0.52
CA SER A 153 9.11 -10.49 -0.63
C SER A 153 10.34 -11.08 -1.32
N VAL A 154 11.05 -10.29 -2.13
CA VAL A 154 12.26 -10.74 -2.86
C VAL A 154 13.52 -10.36 -2.11
N LEU A 155 13.59 -9.11 -1.63
CA LEU A 155 14.80 -8.51 -1.06
C LEU A 155 14.81 -8.52 0.47
N GLY A 156 13.65 -8.75 1.09
CA GLY A 156 13.48 -8.71 2.52
C GLY A 156 13.89 -9.99 3.24
N LYS A 157 14.16 -9.83 4.53
CA LYS A 157 14.42 -10.91 5.49
C LYS A 157 13.56 -10.69 6.72
N GLU A 158 13.33 -11.76 7.47
CA GLU A 158 12.62 -11.68 8.75
C GLU A 158 13.36 -10.77 9.74
N GLY A 159 12.63 -9.85 10.38
CA GLY A 159 13.18 -8.98 11.41
C GLY A 159 12.08 -8.17 12.10
N ILE A 160 12.47 -7.10 12.80
CA ILE A 160 11.55 -6.30 13.62
C ILE A 160 11.64 -4.84 13.19
N ILE A 161 10.51 -4.27 12.76
CA ILE A 161 10.38 -2.85 12.42
C ILE A 161 9.04 -2.31 12.93
N HIS A 162 9.08 -1.07 13.44
CA HIS A 162 7.91 -0.33 13.92
C HIS A 162 7.00 -1.14 14.88
N GLY A 163 7.56 -2.03 15.70
CA GLY A 163 6.81 -2.81 16.69
C GLY A 163 6.20 -4.12 16.19
N SER A 164 6.50 -4.55 14.96
CA SER A 164 6.07 -5.85 14.41
C SER A 164 7.24 -6.71 13.97
N LYS A 165 7.12 -8.03 14.16
CA LYS A 165 7.99 -9.03 13.52
C LYS A 165 7.43 -9.34 12.13
N THR A 166 8.19 -9.06 11.09
CA THR A 166 7.72 -9.16 9.69
C THR A 166 8.89 -9.38 8.72
N LEU A 167 8.62 -9.44 7.41
CA LEU A 167 9.64 -9.29 6.37
C LEU A 167 9.96 -7.82 6.16
N LEU A 168 11.25 -7.50 6.10
CA LEU A 168 11.75 -6.18 5.76
C LEU A 168 13.09 -6.21 5.03
N MET A 169 13.34 -5.19 4.22
CA MET A 169 14.62 -4.93 3.59
C MET A 169 15.61 -4.38 4.62
N GLN A 170 16.71 -5.10 4.81
CA GLN A 170 17.74 -4.76 5.78
C GLN A 170 19.12 -5.27 5.36
N THR A 171 20.16 -4.58 5.80
CA THR A 171 21.55 -4.99 5.63
C THR A 171 21.86 -6.25 6.45
N ASN A 172 23.04 -6.84 6.24
CA ASN A 172 23.46 -8.01 7.01
C ASN A 172 23.62 -7.71 8.52
N ASP A 173 23.87 -6.46 8.88
CA ASP A 173 23.97 -6.00 10.28
C ASP A 173 22.60 -5.56 10.86
N GLY A 174 21.51 -5.79 10.12
CA GLY A 174 20.14 -5.49 10.57
C GLY A 174 19.74 -4.01 10.48
N GLN A 175 20.49 -3.20 9.73
CA GLN A 175 20.08 -1.81 9.45
C GLN A 175 19.01 -1.79 8.37
N ILE A 176 17.97 -0.96 8.51
CA ILE A 176 16.91 -0.83 7.51
C ILE A 176 17.51 -0.32 6.20
N THR A 177 17.24 -1.04 5.11
CA THR A 177 17.56 -0.57 3.76
C THR A 177 16.45 0.37 3.31
N GLU A 178 16.80 1.53 2.76
CA GLU A 178 15.80 2.47 2.23
C GLU A 178 15.11 1.85 1.00
N PRO A 179 13.77 1.88 0.95
CA PRO A 179 13.02 1.43 -0.21
C PRO A 179 13.11 2.47 -1.33
N TYR A 180 12.70 2.05 -2.54
CA TYR A 180 12.40 2.96 -3.63
C TYR A 180 11.23 2.47 -4.47
N SER A 181 10.32 3.38 -4.80
CA SER A 181 9.35 3.27 -5.88
C SER A 181 8.95 4.66 -6.37
N ILE A 182 8.57 4.78 -7.64
CA ILE A 182 7.89 5.99 -8.14
C ILE A 182 6.55 6.23 -7.39
N SER A 183 5.96 5.18 -6.83
CA SER A 183 4.72 5.21 -6.06
C SER A 183 4.99 5.38 -4.57
N ALA A 184 4.73 6.59 -4.04
CA ALA A 184 4.97 6.90 -2.63
C ALA A 184 4.22 5.98 -1.65
N GLY A 185 3.05 5.44 -2.02
CA GLY A 185 2.29 4.51 -1.17
C GLY A 185 2.85 3.09 -1.10
N LEU A 186 3.74 2.71 -2.01
CA LEU A 186 4.46 1.42 -2.02
C LEU A 186 5.91 1.55 -1.56
N ASP A 187 6.40 2.77 -1.37
CA ASP A 187 7.78 3.09 -0.94
C ASP A 187 7.98 2.85 0.58
N TYR A 188 7.90 1.59 0.99
CA TYR A 188 8.01 1.16 2.39
C TYR A 188 8.91 -0.09 2.49
N PRO A 189 9.89 -0.15 3.43
CA PRO A 189 10.91 -1.20 3.43
C PRO A 189 10.44 -2.51 4.08
N GLY A 190 9.17 -2.63 4.43
CA GLY A 190 8.63 -3.81 5.09
C GLY A 190 7.23 -4.13 4.59
N VAL A 191 6.59 -5.09 5.24
CA VAL A 191 5.21 -5.46 4.90
C VAL A 191 4.42 -5.77 6.17
N GLY A 192 3.08 -5.70 6.13
CA GLY A 192 2.26 -6.14 7.26
C GLY A 192 2.51 -7.61 7.62
N PRO A 193 2.51 -7.99 8.91
CA PRO A 193 2.84 -9.35 9.35
C PRO A 193 1.90 -10.43 8.79
N MET A 194 0.64 -10.08 8.48
CA MET A 194 -0.28 -10.98 7.79
C MET A 194 0.23 -11.34 6.39
N HIS A 195 0.71 -10.36 5.62
CA HIS A 195 1.25 -10.58 4.28
C HIS A 195 2.57 -11.36 4.31
N ALA A 196 3.45 -11.08 5.28
CA ALA A 196 4.63 -11.90 5.52
C ALA A 196 4.28 -13.37 5.81
N HIS A 197 3.19 -13.62 6.54
CA HIS A 197 2.68 -14.97 6.78
C HIS A 197 2.09 -15.60 5.49
N LEU A 198 1.32 -14.85 4.71
CA LEU A 198 0.77 -15.32 3.42
C LEU A 198 1.87 -15.70 2.43
N TYR A 199 2.94 -14.91 2.35
CA TYR A 199 4.13 -15.23 1.55
C TYR A 199 4.78 -16.52 2.03
N LYS A 200 5.12 -16.61 3.32
CA LYS A 200 5.84 -17.76 3.90
C LYS A 200 5.05 -19.07 3.82
N SER A 201 3.73 -19.01 3.94
CA SER A 201 2.84 -20.17 3.82
C SER A 201 2.55 -20.59 2.38
N GLY A 202 2.84 -19.72 1.41
CA GLY A 202 2.46 -19.93 0.00
C GLY A 202 0.96 -19.71 -0.26
N ARG A 203 0.21 -19.15 0.69
CA ARG A 203 -1.22 -18.88 0.53
C ARG A 203 -1.49 -17.77 -0.49
N ALA A 204 -0.59 -16.80 -0.61
CA ALA A 204 -0.63 -15.78 -1.65
C ALA A 204 0.64 -15.84 -2.52
N GLU A 205 0.45 -15.60 -3.82
CA GLU A 205 1.53 -15.37 -4.77
C GLU A 205 2.00 -13.91 -4.63
N PHE A 206 3.31 -13.69 -4.63
CA PHE A 206 3.89 -12.34 -4.60
C PHE A 206 4.61 -12.07 -5.92
N ILE A 207 4.24 -10.96 -6.56
CA ILE A 207 4.80 -10.53 -7.84
C ILE A 207 5.36 -9.12 -7.65
N SER A 208 6.54 -8.85 -8.20
CA SER A 208 7.16 -7.54 -8.16
C SER A 208 7.04 -6.86 -9.53
N ILE A 209 6.56 -5.62 -9.55
CA ILE A 209 6.31 -4.83 -10.76
C ILE A 209 7.18 -3.58 -10.74
N THR A 210 7.90 -3.31 -11.82
CA THR A 210 8.73 -2.12 -11.98
C THR A 210 7.91 -0.86 -12.19
N ASP A 211 8.53 0.29 -11.95
CA ASP A 211 7.91 1.59 -12.16
C ASP A 211 7.44 1.77 -13.61
N ASP A 212 8.20 1.32 -14.61
CA ASP A 212 7.84 1.41 -16.03
C ASP A 212 6.60 0.55 -16.38
N GLU A 213 6.53 -0.66 -15.86
CA GLU A 213 5.38 -1.55 -16.03
C GLU A 213 4.11 -0.95 -15.39
N ALA A 214 4.22 -0.43 -14.17
CA ALA A 214 3.11 0.23 -13.48
C ALA A 214 2.64 1.48 -14.22
N MET A 215 3.55 2.33 -14.69
CA MET A 215 3.18 3.55 -15.41
C MET A 215 2.46 3.23 -16.72
N LYS A 216 2.94 2.24 -17.48
CA LYS A 216 2.28 1.76 -18.71
C LYS A 216 0.88 1.22 -18.46
N ALA A 217 0.72 0.34 -17.47
CA ALA A 217 -0.60 -0.22 -17.12
C ALA A 217 -1.58 0.87 -16.66
N GLY A 218 -1.10 1.86 -15.91
CA GLY A 218 -1.91 3.00 -15.51
C GLY A 218 -2.37 3.86 -16.70
N LEU A 219 -1.48 4.13 -17.66
CA LEU A 219 -1.82 4.85 -18.88
C LEU A 219 -2.81 4.05 -19.75
N GLU A 220 -2.64 2.74 -19.83
CA GLU A 220 -3.54 1.85 -20.56
C GLU A 220 -4.96 1.89 -19.98
N LEU A 221 -5.11 1.83 -18.64
CA LEU A 221 -6.43 1.99 -18.01
C LEU A 221 -7.08 3.34 -18.34
N CYS A 222 -6.29 4.42 -18.36
CA CYS A 222 -6.78 5.74 -18.78
C CYS A 222 -7.32 5.72 -20.21
N GLN A 223 -6.61 5.06 -21.14
CA GLN A 223 -6.94 5.05 -22.55
C GLN A 223 -8.11 4.12 -22.90
N LEU A 224 -8.19 2.97 -22.24
CA LEU A 224 -9.21 1.96 -22.48
C LEU A 224 -10.53 2.29 -21.75
N GLU A 225 -10.43 2.67 -20.48
CA GLU A 225 -11.59 2.76 -19.58
C GLU A 225 -11.89 4.19 -19.09
N GLY A 226 -11.03 5.18 -19.41
CA GLY A 226 -11.21 6.56 -18.95
C GLY A 226 -11.07 6.75 -17.44
N ILE A 227 -10.42 5.80 -16.76
CA ILE A 227 -10.15 5.84 -15.32
C ILE A 227 -8.69 6.20 -15.11
N ILE A 228 -8.41 7.24 -14.31
CA ILE A 228 -7.05 7.61 -13.92
C ILE A 228 -6.74 6.93 -12.57
N PRO A 229 -5.96 5.84 -12.55
CA PRO A 229 -5.66 5.11 -11.32
C PRO A 229 -4.55 5.80 -10.53
N ALA A 230 -4.52 5.58 -9.21
CA ALA A 230 -3.33 5.86 -8.43
C ALA A 230 -2.20 4.94 -8.89
N ILE A 231 -0.94 5.43 -8.88
CA ILE A 231 0.21 4.63 -9.34
C ILE A 231 0.36 3.34 -8.52
N GLU A 232 -0.01 3.35 -7.23
CA GLU A 232 -0.12 2.14 -6.41
C GLU A 232 -1.02 1.08 -7.07
N SER A 233 -2.23 1.45 -7.49
CA SER A 233 -3.20 0.55 -8.13
C SER A 233 -2.72 0.10 -9.51
N SER A 234 -1.98 0.95 -10.22
CA SER A 234 -1.39 0.60 -11.52
C SER A 234 -0.38 -0.55 -11.42
N HIS A 235 0.29 -0.74 -10.28
CA HIS A 235 1.11 -1.93 -10.06
C HIS A 235 0.25 -3.21 -10.10
N ALA A 236 -0.90 -3.21 -9.42
CA ALA A 236 -1.80 -4.36 -9.43
C ALA A 236 -2.33 -4.68 -10.83
N LEU A 237 -2.52 -3.66 -11.68
CA LEU A 237 -2.96 -3.81 -13.07
C LEU A 237 -1.86 -4.35 -13.98
N ALA A 238 -0.60 -3.98 -13.76
CA ALA A 238 0.52 -4.41 -14.61
C ALA A 238 0.75 -5.94 -14.63
N ILE A 239 0.10 -6.68 -13.72
CA ILE A 239 0.14 -8.14 -13.69
C ILE A 239 -0.35 -8.79 -14.99
N PHE A 240 -1.25 -8.15 -15.74
CA PHE A 240 -1.81 -8.72 -16.96
C PHE A 240 -0.77 -8.87 -18.09
N GLU A 241 0.32 -8.12 -18.04
CA GLU A 241 1.48 -8.30 -18.92
C GLU A 241 2.44 -9.39 -18.43
N GLN A 242 2.43 -9.69 -17.12
CA GLN A 242 3.33 -10.68 -16.50
C GLN A 242 2.74 -12.09 -16.43
N LYS A 243 1.41 -12.19 -16.37
CA LYS A 243 0.70 -13.45 -16.11
C LYS A 243 -0.48 -13.59 -17.06
N THR A 244 -0.54 -14.76 -17.71
CA THR A 244 -1.70 -15.14 -18.52
C THR A 244 -2.75 -15.83 -17.64
N PHE A 245 -3.98 -15.33 -17.72
CA PHE A 245 -5.15 -15.92 -17.08
C PHE A 245 -5.98 -16.69 -18.10
N LYS A 246 -6.87 -17.58 -17.64
CA LYS A 246 -7.77 -18.29 -18.52
C LYS A 246 -8.89 -17.37 -18.99
N PRO A 247 -9.47 -17.61 -20.18
CA PRO A 247 -10.56 -16.79 -20.71
C PRO A 247 -11.81 -16.73 -19.82
N ASP A 248 -12.01 -17.72 -18.95
CA ASP A 248 -13.16 -17.87 -18.06
C ASP A 248 -12.84 -17.57 -16.58
N ASP A 249 -11.60 -17.17 -16.25
CA ASP A 249 -11.24 -16.77 -14.89
C ASP A 249 -11.95 -15.46 -14.51
N ILE A 250 -12.61 -15.44 -13.35
CA ILE A 250 -13.15 -14.22 -12.75
C ILE A 250 -12.06 -13.59 -11.88
N ILE A 251 -11.63 -12.38 -12.26
CA ILE A 251 -10.51 -11.69 -11.62
C ILE A 251 -11.01 -10.40 -10.99
N VAL A 252 -10.72 -10.22 -9.71
CA VAL A 252 -11.00 -8.98 -8.99
C VAL A 252 -9.68 -8.27 -8.71
N VAL A 253 -9.56 -7.03 -9.20
CA VAL A 253 -8.40 -6.15 -8.94
C VAL A 253 -8.83 -5.03 -8.01
N SER A 254 -8.12 -4.87 -6.90
CA SER A 254 -8.32 -3.75 -5.97
C SER A 254 -7.75 -2.45 -6.56
N LEU A 255 -8.62 -1.63 -7.16
CA LEU A 255 -8.32 -0.24 -7.53
C LEU A 255 -8.30 0.65 -6.28
N SER A 256 -7.23 0.51 -5.49
CA SER A 256 -7.08 1.08 -4.14
C SER A 256 -7.18 2.61 -4.07
N GLY A 257 -7.03 3.33 -5.18
CA GLY A 257 -7.15 4.79 -5.20
C GLY A 257 -7.19 5.38 -6.59
N ARG A 258 -7.56 6.66 -6.64
CA ARG A 258 -7.57 7.49 -7.85
C ARG A 258 -6.28 8.30 -8.02
N GLY A 259 -5.90 8.55 -9.26
CA GLY A 259 -4.61 9.14 -9.63
C GLY A 259 -4.51 10.67 -9.58
N ASP A 260 -5.51 11.39 -9.06
CA ASP A 260 -5.44 12.87 -8.98
C ASP A 260 -4.18 13.36 -8.25
N LYS A 261 -3.72 12.62 -7.25
CA LYS A 261 -2.50 12.95 -6.49
C LYS A 261 -1.21 12.74 -7.30
N ASP A 262 -1.28 11.90 -8.34
CA ASP A 262 -0.14 11.46 -9.13
C ASP A 262 -0.11 12.12 -10.52
N LEU A 263 -1.03 13.03 -10.84
CA LEU A 263 -1.12 13.67 -12.15
C LEU A 263 0.18 14.34 -12.58
N ASN A 264 0.86 15.04 -11.67
CA ASN A 264 2.17 15.64 -11.99
C ASN A 264 3.21 14.58 -12.35
N THR A 265 3.24 13.45 -11.61
CA THR A 265 4.12 12.33 -11.91
C THR A 265 3.80 11.72 -13.27
N TYR A 266 2.52 11.56 -13.62
CA TYR A 266 2.10 11.12 -14.96
C TYR A 266 2.52 12.10 -16.06
N ILE A 267 2.33 13.40 -15.85
CA ILE A 267 2.73 14.46 -16.80
C ILE A 267 4.24 14.42 -17.03
N ASP A 268 5.03 14.41 -15.96
CA ASP A 268 6.49 14.42 -16.04
C ASP A 268 7.03 13.13 -16.69
N TYR A 269 6.48 11.97 -16.31
CA TYR A 269 6.92 10.68 -16.81
C TYR A 269 6.64 10.49 -18.31
N PHE A 270 5.45 10.86 -18.77
CA PHE A 270 5.04 10.71 -20.17
C PHE A 270 5.30 11.95 -21.03
N SER A 271 5.81 13.03 -20.44
CA SER A 271 6.03 14.33 -21.11
C SER A 271 4.77 14.86 -21.81
N LEU A 272 3.65 14.90 -21.07
CA LEU A 272 2.32 15.33 -21.54
C LEU A 272 2.14 16.85 -21.64
#